data_AF-V4NH97-F1
#
_entry.id   AF-V4NH97-F1
#
_cell.length_a   1.000
_cell.length_b   1.000
_cell.length_c   1.000
_cell.angle_alpha   90.00
_cell.angle_beta   90.00
_cell.angle_gamma   90.00
#
_symmetry.space_group_name_H-M   'P 1'
#
loop_
_entity.id
_entity.type
_entity.pdbx_description
1 polymer ?
#
loop_
_entity_poly.entity_id
_entity_poly.type
_entity_poly.pdbx_seq_one_letter_code
_entity_poly.pdbx_strand_id
1 'polypeptide(L)' 'MELLPYVLVEDILQRLPVKSLLRFISVSRLWNSTIKSQYFASKHLSRTQQRNPDILLCGAQYADDDANTHFHI' A
#
# COMPACT_ATOMS: atom_id res chain seq x y z
N MET A 1 -11.80 19.84 17.87
CA MET A 1 -11.48 18.56 17.21
C MET A 1 -9.98 18.47 17.10
N GLU A 2 -9.36 17.49 17.77
CA GLU A 2 -7.92 17.25 17.59
C GLU A 2 -7.66 16.66 16.21
N LEU A 3 -6.76 17.29 15.46
CA LEU A 3 -6.24 16.76 14.20
C LEU A 3 -5.21 15.69 14.54
N LEU A 4 -5.37 14.50 13.97
CA LEU A 4 -4.35 13.45 14.08
C LEU A 4 -3.06 13.96 13.40
N PRO A 5 -1.91 13.95 14.10
CA PRO A 5 -0.63 14.35 13.53
C PRO A 5 -0.33 13.60 12.23
N TYR A 6 0.17 14.32 11.22
CA TYR A 6 0.50 13.76 9.89
C TYR A 6 1.40 12.53 9.97
N VAL A 7 2.37 12.54 10.89
CA VAL A 7 3.30 11.42 11.13
C VAL A 7 2.56 10.13 11.45
N LEU A 8 1.48 10.20 12.24
CA LEU A 8 0.69 9.02 12.60
C LEU A 8 -0.15 8.53 11.41
N VAL A 9 -0.71 9.44 10.62
CA VAL A 9 -1.41 9.09 9.37
C VAL A 9 -0.48 8.34 8.44
N GLU A 10 0.73 8.83 8.24
CA GLU A 10 1.71 8.20 7.37
C GLU A 10 2.10 6.80 7.85
N ASP A 11 2.32 6.64 9.16
CA ASP A 11 2.64 5.34 9.76
C ASP A 11 1.46 4.33 9.67
N ILE A 12 0.21 4.81 9.74
CA ILE A 12 -0.98 3.97 9.47
C ILE A 12 -0.99 3.53 8.01
N LEU A 13 -0.85 4.47 7.06
CA LEU A 13 -0.83 4.16 5.63
C LEU A 13 0.28 3.15 5.29
N GLN A 14 1.47 3.27 5.89
CA GLN A 14 2.58 2.34 5.67
C GLN A 14 2.31 0.90 6.09
N ARG A 15 1.34 0.68 7.00
CA ARG A 15 0.97 -0.67 7.47
C ARG A 15 -0.10 -1.33 6.61
N LEU A 16 -0.70 -0.59 5.68
CA LEU A 16 -1.79 -1.09 4.85
C LEU A 16 -1.26 -1.84 3.61
N PRO A 17 -1.97 -2.88 3.15
CA PRO A 17 -1.70 -3.50 1.85
C PRO A 17 -1.90 -2.51 0.70
N VAL A 18 -1.15 -2.71 -0.39
CA VAL A 18 -1.18 -1.84 -1.60
C VAL A 18 -2.60 -1.65 -2.14
N LYS A 19 -3.41 -2.72 -2.21
CA LYS A 19 -4.80 -2.65 -2.70
C LYS A 19 -5.68 -1.68 -1.89
N SER A 20 -5.46 -1.60 -0.58
CA SER A 20 -6.19 -0.65 0.26
C SER A 20 -5.70 0.78 0.06
N LEU A 21 -4.39 0.97 -0.11
CA LEU A 21 -3.80 2.28 -0.40
C LEU A 21 -4.29 2.87 -1.73
N LEU A 22 -4.47 2.04 -2.76
CA LEU A 22 -5.02 2.49 -4.04
C LEU A 22 -6.43 3.06 -3.92
N ARG A 23 -7.26 2.54 -3.00
CA ARG A 23 -8.59 3.12 -2.73
C ARG A 23 -8.49 4.43 -1.93
N PHE A 24 -7.43 4.60 -1.14
CA PHE A 24 -7.26 5.73 -0.22
C PHE A 24 -6.76 7.02 -0.90
N ILE A 25 -6.32 6.93 -2.15
CA ILE A 25 -5.95 8.12 -2.94
C ILE A 25 -7.14 9.08 -3.17
N SER A 26 -8.38 8.60 -3.08
CA SER A 26 -9.58 9.42 -3.27
C SER A 26 -10.06 10.14 -2.01
N VAL A 27 -9.49 9.80 -0.83
CA VAL A 27 -9.93 10.34 0.47
C VAL A 27 -9.55 11.81 0.63
N SER A 28 -8.33 12.18 0.23
CA SER A 28 -7.87 13.57 0.28
C SER A 28 -6.68 13.80 -0.65
N ARG A 29 -6.45 15.06 -1.02
CA ARG A 29 -5.24 15.48 -1.77
C ARG A 29 -3.97 15.13 -1.03
N LEU A 30 -3.96 15.30 0.30
CA LEU A 30 -2.81 14.99 1.15
C LEU A 30 -2.47 13.49 1.07
N TRP A 31 -3.47 12.61 1.21
CA TRP A 31 -3.27 11.16 1.16
C TRP A 31 -2.80 10.71 -0.23
N ASN A 32 -3.38 11.26 -1.29
CA ASN A 32 -2.92 11.02 -2.66
C ASN A 32 -1.44 11.39 -2.84
N SER A 33 -1.03 12.58 -2.40
CA SER A 33 0.37 13.04 -2.47
C SER A 33 1.31 12.19 -1.63
N THR A 34 0.90 11.81 -0.41
CA THR A 34 1.68 10.91 0.46
C THR A 34 1.88 9.55 -0.20
N ILE A 35 0.81 8.92 -0.68
CA ILE A 35 0.86 7.57 -1.28
C ILE A 35 1.70 7.54 -2.56
N LYS A 36 1.66 8.62 -3.37
CA LYS A 36 2.43 8.74 -4.61
C LYS A 36 3.89 9.19 -4.41
N SER A 37 4.29 9.51 -3.18
CA SER A 37 5.66 9.95 -2.89
C SER A 37 6.66 8.79 -2.94
N GLN A 38 7.83 9.02 -3.57
CA GLN A 38 8.92 8.04 -3.58
C GLN A 38 9.41 7.68 -2.17
N TYR A 39 9.36 8.64 -1.23
CA TYR A 39 9.73 8.40 0.17
C TYR A 39 8.78 7.37 0.80
N PHE A 40 7.48 7.54 0.61
CA PHE A 40 6.47 6.61 1.11
C PHE A 40 6.62 5.23 0.47
N ALA A 41 6.80 5.16 -0.86
CA ALA A 41 7.00 3.90 -1.57
C ALA A 41 8.23 3.12 -1.06
N SER A 42 9.35 3.81 -0.86
CA SER A 42 10.59 3.19 -0.34
C SER A 42 10.40 2.66 1.08
N LYS A 43 9.76 3.45 1.95
CA LYS A 43 9.50 3.06 3.34
C LYS A 43 8.49 1.90 3.42
N HIS A 44 7.42 1.94 2.62
CA HIS A 44 6.43 0.86 2.51
C HIS A 44 7.07 -0.44 1.99
N LEU A 45 7.90 -0.36 0.96
CA LEU A 45 8.61 -1.52 0.40
C LEU A 45 9.59 -2.14 1.40
N SER A 46 10.38 -1.32 2.11
CA SER A 46 11.31 -1.82 3.14
C SER A 46 10.59 -2.58 4.26
N ARG A 47 9.46 -2.04 4.75
CA ARG A 47 8.62 -2.70 5.77
C ARG A 47 7.99 -3.99 5.24
N THR A 48 7.53 -3.99 3.99
CA THR A 48 6.90 -5.15 3.35
C THR A 48 7.89 -6.30 3.19
N GLN A 49 9.12 -6.02 2.76
CA GLN A 49 10.21 -7.02 2.66
C GLN A 49 10.59 -7.61 4.02
N GLN A 50 10.67 -6.78 5.07
CA GLN A 50 10.96 -7.27 6.42
C GLN A 50 9.88 -8.23 6.95
N ARG A 51 8.63 -8.03 6.54
CA ARG A 51 7.51 -8.81 7.04
C ARG A 51 7.26 -10.07 6.22
N ASN A 52 7.54 -10.04 4.91
CA ASN A 52 7.37 -11.16 3.98
C ASN A 52 8.57 -11.21 3.01
N PRO A 53 9.63 -11.99 3.29
CA PRO A 53 10.82 -12.07 2.43
C PRO A 53 10.52 -12.59 1.02
N ASP A 54 9.42 -13.32 0.82
CA ASP A 54 9.00 -13.86 -0.49
C ASP A 54 8.40 -12.83 -1.46
N ILE A 55 8.10 -11.60 -1.03
CA ILE A 55 7.50 -10.58 -1.92
C ILE A 55 8.46 -10.14 -3.03
N LEU A 56 9.77 -10.36 -2.87
CA LEU A 56 10.77 -10.10 -3.90
C LEU A 56 10.69 -11.04 -5.12
N LEU A 57 9.97 -12.17 -5.01
CA LEU A 57 9.73 -13.08 -6.14
C LEU A 57 8.49 -12.70 -6.96
N CYS A 58 7.66 -11.75 -6.50
CA CYS A 58 6.39 -11.42 -7.14
C CYS A 58 6.38 -9.99 -7.70
N GLY A 59 7.27 -9.72 -8.66
CA GLY A 59 7.19 -8.52 -9.51
C GLY A 59 6.03 -8.52 -10.51
N ALA A 60 5.07 -9.46 -10.40
CA ALA A 60 4.06 -9.75 -11.43
C ALA A 60 2.60 -9.69 -10.91
N GLN A 61 2.27 -8.81 -9.97
CA GLN A 61 0.87 -8.53 -9.63
C GLN A 61 0.51 -7.06 -9.86
N TYR A 62 0.91 -6.57 -11.03
CA TYR A 62 0.12 -5.63 -11.81
C TYR A 62 -0.40 -6.38 -13.04
N ALA A 63 -1.16 -7.46 -12.82
CA ALA A 63 -2.00 -8.03 -13.85
C ALA A 63 -3.38 -7.40 -13.65
N ASP A 64 -3.72 -6.58 -14.62
CA ASP A 64 -5.05 -6.04 -14.86
C ASP A 64 -6.03 -7.20 -15.08
N ASP A 65 -7.20 -7.04 -14.45
CA ASP A 65 -8.51 -7.58 -14.81
C ASP A 65 -8.78 -9.09 -14.93
N ASP A 66 -9.83 -9.47 -14.17
CA ASP A 66 -10.87 -10.47 -14.42
C ASP A 66 -10.54 -11.96 -14.73
N ALA A 67 -11.47 -12.79 -14.25
CA ALA A 67 -11.62 -14.23 -14.44
C ALA A 67 -10.67 -15.17 -13.66
N ASN A 68 -11.26 -15.80 -12.65
CA ASN A 68 -11.02 -17.19 -12.27
C ASN A 68 -9.75 -17.50 -11.47
N THR A 69 -9.75 -17.20 -10.16
CA THR A 69 -9.00 -18.04 -9.20
C THR A 69 -9.97 -19.03 -8.59
N HIS A 70 -10.15 -20.11 -9.34
CA HIS A 70 -10.78 -21.36 -8.93
C HIS A 70 -10.07 -21.89 -7.67
N PHE A 71 -10.79 -21.93 -6.54
CA PHE A 71 -10.33 -22.57 -5.32
C PHE A 71 -10.16 -24.08 -5.57
N HIS A 72 -8.94 -24.59 -5.39
CA HIS A 72 -8.69 -26.02 -5.36
C HIS A 72 -9.26 -26.62 -4.06
N ILE A 73 -10.13 -27.62 -4.22
CA ILE A 73 -10.27 -28.75 -3.28
C ILE A 73 -9.17 -29.75 -3.63
#